data_AF-A0A221T2A9-F1
#
_entry.id   AF-A0A221T2A9-F1
#
_cell.length_a   1.000
_cell.length_b   1.000
_cell.length_c   1.000
_cell.angle_alpha   90.00
_cell.angle_beta   90.00
_cell.angle_gamma   90.00
#
_symmetry.space_group_name_H-M   'P 1'
#
loop_
_entity.id
_entity.type
_entity.pdbx_description
1 polymer ?
#
loop_
_entity_poly.entity_id
_entity_poly.type
_entity_poly.pdbx_seq_one_letter_code
_entity_poly.pdbx_strand_id
1 'polypeptide(L)'
;MAESLKYTPRPSTSEEIAAAAQRDHADALQAGMELLTVLHRHGLLEAASKVVRGGQGLSGEALALLERGTSTLLIRNLLETARMLSDLDPENTATLGRALTNGLNEGAARVAREERVGLSELLGLLKDPDVQVALSAMVGILKGFGHTLRLADERQHAPAATRRTTGEDGR
;
A
#
# COMPACT_ATOMS: atom_id res chain seq x y z
N MET A 1 66.63 -41.26 3.62
CA MET A 1 65.60 -40.31 4.11
C MET A 1 64.68 -40.03 2.93
N ALA A 2 63.43 -40.50 2.96
CA ALA A 2 62.47 -40.30 1.89
C ALA A 2 61.59 -39.07 2.21
N GLU A 3 61.56 -38.11 1.30
CA GLU A 3 60.81 -36.85 1.44
C GLU A 3 59.31 -37.12 1.24
N SER A 4 58.50 -36.69 2.20
CA SER A 4 57.05 -36.83 2.15
C SER A 4 56.46 -35.93 1.08
N LEU A 5 55.86 -36.52 0.05
CA LEU A 5 55.04 -35.81 -0.93
C LEU A 5 53.85 -35.16 -0.20
N LYS A 6 53.90 -33.84 -0.04
CA LYS A 6 52.78 -33.02 0.42
C LYS A 6 51.68 -33.07 -0.64
N TYR A 7 50.62 -33.83 -0.36
CA TYR A 7 49.39 -33.79 -1.14
C TYR A 7 48.67 -32.48 -0.82
N THR A 8 48.76 -31.51 -1.72
CA THR A 8 47.93 -30.32 -1.69
C THR A 8 46.69 -30.59 -2.53
N PRO A 9 45.47 -30.71 -1.94
CA PRO A 9 44.27 -30.89 -2.75
C PRO A 9 44.08 -29.68 -3.66
N ARG A 10 43.80 -29.95 -4.94
CA ARG A 10 43.49 -28.94 -5.95
C ARG A 10 42.28 -28.12 -5.48
N PRO A 11 42.30 -26.78 -5.50
CA PRO A 11 41.11 -26.01 -5.19
C PRO A 11 40.02 -26.35 -6.21
N SER A 12 38.87 -26.79 -5.71
CA SER A 12 37.67 -27.11 -6.49
C SER A 12 37.28 -25.92 -7.37
N THR A 13 37.26 -26.10 -8.68
CA THR A 13 36.86 -25.08 -9.65
C THR A 13 35.42 -24.64 -9.42
N SER A 14 35.12 -23.36 -9.63
CA SER A 14 33.79 -22.77 -9.44
C SER A 14 32.66 -23.51 -10.18
N GLU A 15 32.99 -24.24 -11.24
CA GLU A 15 32.07 -25.12 -11.98
C GLU A 15 31.58 -26.32 -11.16
N GLU A 16 32.42 -26.89 -10.29
CA GLU A 16 32.08 -28.04 -9.46
C GLU A 16 31.21 -27.63 -8.26
N ILE A 17 31.45 -26.43 -7.72
CA ILE A 17 30.63 -25.80 -6.68
C ILE A 17 29.26 -25.38 -7.26
N ALA A 18 29.23 -24.85 -8.49
CA ALA A 18 27.97 -24.53 -9.18
C ALA A 18 27.16 -25.79 -9.49
N ALA A 19 27.80 -26.87 -9.96
CA ALA A 19 27.14 -28.14 -10.22
C ALA A 19 26.63 -28.83 -8.94
N ALA A 20 27.32 -28.71 -7.81
CA ALA A 20 26.88 -29.21 -6.51
C ALA A 20 25.70 -28.39 -5.95
N ALA A 21 25.77 -27.05 -6.01
CA ALA A 21 24.67 -26.18 -5.61
C ALA A 21 23.40 -26.40 -6.46
N GLN A 22 23.54 -26.76 -7.73
CA GLN A 22 22.41 -27.11 -8.60
C GLN A 22 21.72 -28.41 -8.19
N ARG A 23 22.47 -29.37 -7.65
CA ARG A 23 21.93 -30.67 -7.19
C ARG A 23 21.26 -30.57 -5.83
N ASP A 24 21.81 -29.76 -4.91
CA ASP A 24 21.23 -29.56 -3.56
C ASP A 24 20.01 -28.64 -3.55
N HIS A 25 19.79 -27.87 -4.62
CA HIS A 25 18.65 -26.97 -4.75
C HIS A 25 17.67 -27.38 -5.86
N ALA A 26 17.87 -28.53 -6.50
CA ALA A 26 16.97 -29.02 -7.55
C ALA A 26 15.52 -29.15 -7.03
N ASP A 27 15.35 -29.68 -5.82
CA ASP A 27 14.03 -29.81 -5.19
C ASP A 27 13.42 -28.46 -4.83
N ALA A 28 14.22 -27.50 -4.36
CA ALA A 28 13.75 -26.16 -4.04
C ALA A 28 13.36 -25.36 -5.30
N LEU A 29 14.12 -25.52 -6.38
CA LEU A 29 13.82 -24.94 -7.69
C LEU A 29 12.57 -25.58 -8.30
N GLN A 30 12.42 -26.89 -8.17
CA GLN A 30 11.24 -27.61 -8.61
C GLN A 30 10.00 -27.18 -7.83
N ALA A 31 10.08 -27.09 -6.49
CA ALA A 31 9.00 -26.59 -5.65
C ALA A 31 8.64 -25.12 -5.99
N GLY A 32 9.64 -24.28 -6.27
CA GLY A 32 9.43 -22.91 -6.73
C GLY A 32 8.71 -22.82 -8.07
N MET A 33 9.08 -23.69 -9.03
CA MET A 33 8.41 -23.79 -10.34
C MET A 33 6.99 -24.36 -10.23
N GLU A 34 6.78 -25.32 -9.34
CA GLU A 34 5.45 -25.89 -9.06
C GLU A 34 4.54 -24.81 -8.45
N LEU A 35 5.05 -24.03 -7.49
CA LEU A 35 4.36 -22.89 -6.92
C LEU A 35 4.03 -21.84 -7.99
N LEU A 36 4.99 -21.47 -8.84
CA LEU A 36 4.76 -20.53 -9.96
C LEU A 36 3.69 -21.05 -10.91
N THR A 37 3.67 -22.35 -11.19
CA THR A 37 2.70 -23.01 -12.06
C THR A 37 1.30 -22.99 -11.45
N VAL A 38 1.18 -23.25 -10.15
CA VAL A 38 -0.08 -23.14 -9.42
C VAL A 38 -0.57 -21.69 -9.43
N LEU A 39 0.29 -20.73 -9.09
CA LEU A 39 -0.05 -19.30 -9.09
C LEU A 39 -0.45 -18.80 -10.49
N HIS A 40 0.21 -19.29 -11.54
CA HIS A 40 -0.13 -18.98 -12.92
C HIS A 40 -1.49 -19.58 -13.32
N ARG A 41 -1.73 -20.86 -13.01
CA ARG A 41 -2.99 -21.56 -13.32
C ARG A 41 -4.21 -20.93 -12.64
N HIS A 42 -4.02 -20.38 -11.44
CA HIS A 42 -5.09 -19.70 -10.70
C HIS A 42 -5.19 -18.20 -11.03
N GLY A 43 -4.39 -17.67 -11.97
CA GLY A 43 -4.45 -16.28 -12.43
C GLY A 43 -3.85 -15.25 -11.45
N LEU A 44 -3.26 -15.69 -10.34
CA LEU A 44 -2.66 -14.79 -9.34
C LEU A 44 -1.45 -14.05 -9.90
N LEU A 45 -0.64 -14.72 -10.72
CA LEU A 45 0.56 -14.11 -11.33
C LEU A 45 0.19 -12.97 -12.29
N GLU A 46 -0.92 -13.13 -13.00
CA GLU A 46 -1.45 -12.13 -13.93
C GLU A 46 -2.08 -10.95 -13.17
N ALA A 47 -2.81 -11.22 -12.09
CA ALA A 47 -3.33 -10.19 -11.20
C ALA A 47 -2.18 -9.33 -10.61
N ALA A 48 -1.13 -9.97 -10.09
CA ALA A 48 0.05 -9.27 -9.56
C ALA A 48 0.76 -8.41 -10.64
N SER A 49 0.93 -8.95 -11.85
CA SER A 49 1.51 -8.20 -12.98
C SER A 49 0.69 -6.97 -13.37
N LYS A 50 -0.64 -7.09 -13.35
CA LYS A 50 -1.56 -5.97 -13.66
C LYS A 50 -1.54 -4.88 -12.61
N VAL A 51 -1.37 -5.23 -11.33
CA VAL A 51 -1.17 -4.25 -10.24
C VAL A 51 0.15 -3.50 -10.43
N VAL A 52 1.25 -4.22 -10.68
CA VAL A 52 2.58 -3.62 -10.88
C VAL A 52 2.62 -2.71 -12.12
N ARG A 53 1.83 -3.01 -13.16
CA ARG A 53 1.70 -2.20 -14.38
C ARG A 53 0.73 -1.02 -14.25
N GLY A 54 0.33 -0.66 -13.03
CA GLY A 54 -0.48 0.54 -12.77
C GLY A 54 -1.99 0.33 -12.84
N GLY A 55 -2.48 -0.90 -12.62
CA GLY A 55 -3.92 -1.19 -12.46
C GLY A 55 -4.76 -1.16 -13.74
N GLN A 56 -4.23 -0.67 -14.87
CA GLN A 56 -4.94 -0.48 -16.15
C GLN A 56 -5.42 -1.77 -16.85
N GLY A 57 -5.33 -2.93 -16.21
CA GLY A 57 -5.71 -4.22 -16.77
C GLY A 57 -6.54 -5.11 -15.86
N LEU A 58 -6.99 -4.63 -14.69
CA LEU A 58 -7.88 -5.36 -13.80
C LEU A 58 -9.29 -5.41 -14.40
N SER A 59 -9.49 -6.29 -15.39
CA SER A 59 -10.80 -6.60 -15.96
C SER A 59 -11.68 -7.31 -14.92
N GLY A 60 -13.01 -7.23 -15.10
CA GLY A 60 -13.98 -7.91 -14.21
C GLY A 60 -13.75 -9.42 -14.09
N GLU A 61 -13.12 -10.04 -15.08
CA GLU A 61 -12.79 -11.47 -15.08
C GLU A 61 -11.63 -11.85 -14.16
N ALA A 62 -10.59 -10.99 -14.06
CA ALA A 62 -9.49 -11.18 -13.11
C ALA A 62 -9.98 -11.01 -11.67
N LEU A 63 -10.96 -10.13 -11.47
CA LEU A 63 -11.61 -9.95 -10.18
C LEU A 63 -12.46 -11.17 -9.79
N ALA A 64 -13.24 -11.71 -10.74
CA ALA A 64 -14.03 -12.92 -10.53
C ALA A 64 -13.18 -14.18 -10.26
N LEU A 65 -11.93 -14.23 -10.72
CA LEU A 65 -10.98 -15.31 -10.39
C LEU A 65 -10.51 -15.23 -8.93
N LEU A 66 -10.24 -14.03 -8.43
CA LEU A 66 -9.83 -13.80 -7.04
C LEU A 66 -11.00 -14.06 -6.06
N GLU A 67 -12.22 -13.66 -6.43
CA GLU A 67 -13.44 -13.86 -5.62
C GLU A 67 -13.79 -15.34 -5.39
N ARG A 68 -13.39 -16.25 -6.27
CA ARG A 68 -13.76 -17.67 -6.23
C ARG A 68 -12.95 -18.51 -5.23
N GLY A 69 -11.80 -18.05 -4.75
CA GLY A 69 -10.87 -18.86 -3.92
C GLY A 69 -10.50 -18.26 -2.56
N THR A 70 -10.88 -17.02 -2.28
CA THR A 70 -10.53 -16.28 -1.05
C THR A 70 -11.79 -15.64 -0.47
N SER A 71 -11.84 -15.41 0.86
CA SER A 71 -12.95 -14.70 1.49
C SER A 71 -13.22 -13.40 0.74
N THR A 72 -14.36 -13.36 0.04
CA THR A 72 -14.75 -12.30 -0.90
C THR A 72 -14.76 -10.92 -0.23
N LEU A 73 -14.96 -10.90 1.10
CA LEU A 73 -14.88 -9.71 1.94
C LEU A 73 -13.47 -9.09 1.99
N LEU A 74 -12.42 -9.90 2.11
CA LEU A 74 -11.04 -9.40 2.21
C LEU A 74 -10.59 -8.77 0.89
N ILE A 75 -10.89 -9.42 -0.24
CA ILE A 75 -10.56 -8.88 -1.56
C ILE A 75 -11.37 -7.63 -1.86
N ARG A 76 -12.67 -7.62 -1.52
CA ARG A 76 -13.51 -6.44 -1.71
C ARG A 76 -12.97 -5.27 -0.91
N ASN A 77 -12.68 -5.47 0.38
CA ASN A 77 -12.12 -4.42 1.24
C ASN A 77 -10.75 -3.96 0.73
N LEU A 78 -9.89 -4.88 0.27
CA LEU A 78 -8.58 -4.54 -0.27
C LEU A 78 -8.69 -3.73 -1.57
N LEU A 79 -9.59 -4.11 -2.47
CA LEU A 79 -9.81 -3.41 -3.73
C LEU A 79 -10.46 -2.03 -3.50
N GLU A 80 -11.44 -1.94 -2.60
CA GLU A 80 -12.03 -0.67 -2.19
C GLU A 80 -10.96 0.23 -1.57
N THR A 81 -10.10 -0.30 -0.69
CA THR A 81 -8.96 0.44 -0.13
C THR A 81 -7.98 0.87 -1.23
N ALA A 82 -7.68 0.00 -2.19
CA ALA A 82 -6.79 0.31 -3.30
C ALA A 82 -7.36 1.39 -4.23
N ARG A 83 -8.68 1.37 -4.49
CA ARG A 83 -9.38 2.43 -5.22
C ARG A 83 -9.34 3.75 -4.45
N MET A 84 -9.66 3.74 -3.15
CA MET A 84 -9.55 4.94 -2.30
C MET A 84 -8.15 5.54 -2.33
N LEU A 85 -7.12 4.69 -2.33
CA LEU A 85 -5.72 5.14 -2.45
C LEU A 85 -5.38 5.66 -3.85
N SER A 86 -5.97 5.07 -4.90
CA SER A 86 -5.77 5.48 -6.29
C SER A 86 -6.53 6.76 -6.67
N ASP A 87 -7.63 7.06 -5.99
CA ASP A 87 -8.41 8.29 -6.17
C ASP A 87 -7.71 9.50 -5.54
N LEU A 88 -6.65 9.27 -4.75
CA LEU A 88 -5.80 10.34 -4.24
C LEU A 88 -5.00 10.94 -5.38
N ASP A 89 -5.08 12.26 -5.52
CA ASP A 89 -4.25 13.00 -6.45
C ASP A 89 -2.75 12.83 -6.07
N PRO A 90 -1.90 12.29 -6.96
CA PRO A 90 -0.51 11.99 -6.65
C PRO A 90 0.33 13.24 -6.40
N GLU A 91 0.02 14.37 -7.04
CA GLU A 91 0.72 15.65 -6.84
C GLU A 91 0.41 16.22 -5.46
N ASN A 92 -0.86 16.19 -5.07
CA ASN A 92 -1.30 16.62 -3.74
C ASN A 92 -0.72 15.71 -2.65
N THR A 93 -0.73 14.40 -2.87
CA THR A 93 -0.19 13.41 -1.92
C THR A 93 1.32 13.57 -1.74
N ALA A 94 2.06 13.79 -2.83
CA ALA A 94 3.52 14.04 -2.77
C ALA A 94 3.85 15.34 -2.05
N THR A 95 3.02 16.38 -2.23
CA THR A 95 3.20 17.67 -1.55
C THR A 95 2.90 17.56 -0.06
N LEU A 96 1.80 16.89 0.31
CA LEU A 96 1.44 16.63 1.71
C LEU A 96 2.49 15.73 2.41
N GLY A 97 2.99 14.70 1.72
CA GLY A 97 4.06 13.83 2.24
C GLY A 97 5.36 14.58 2.50
N ARG A 98 5.75 15.48 1.59
CA ARG A 98 6.91 16.38 1.79
C ARG A 98 6.69 17.34 2.96
N ALA A 99 5.52 17.97 3.03
CA ALA A 99 5.17 18.89 4.12
C ALA A 99 5.22 18.17 5.49
N LEU A 100 4.67 16.96 5.58
CA LEU A 100 4.71 16.15 6.79
C LEU A 100 6.15 15.77 7.19
N THR A 101 6.95 15.32 6.24
CA THR A 101 8.36 14.95 6.48
C THR A 101 9.17 16.15 6.96
N ASN A 102 8.99 17.31 6.33
CA ASN A 102 9.66 18.54 6.72
C ASN A 102 9.25 18.97 8.13
N GLY A 103 7.95 18.96 8.45
CA GLY A 103 7.46 19.30 9.78
C GLY A 103 7.98 18.36 10.88
N LEU A 104 8.09 17.05 10.59
CA LEU A 104 8.69 16.08 11.52
C LEU A 104 10.17 16.35 11.76
N ASN A 105 10.93 16.61 10.71
CA ASN A 105 12.37 16.93 10.81
C ASN A 105 12.59 18.23 11.58
N GLU A 106 11.80 19.26 11.29
CA GLU A 106 11.89 20.54 11.97
C GLU A 106 11.51 20.43 13.44
N GLY A 107 10.43 19.71 13.76
CA GLY A 107 10.04 19.40 15.13
C GLY A 107 11.13 18.64 15.89
N ALA A 108 11.70 17.60 15.29
CA ALA A 108 12.82 16.85 15.86
C ALA A 108 14.04 17.75 16.12
N ALA A 109 14.36 18.65 15.19
CA ALA A 109 15.46 19.60 15.34
C ALA A 109 15.21 20.62 16.47
N ARG A 110 13.99 21.12 16.65
CA ARG A 110 13.64 22.02 17.77
C ARG A 110 13.75 21.32 19.11
N VAL A 111 13.29 20.08 19.21
CA VAL A 111 13.43 19.24 20.42
C VAL A 111 14.91 19.00 20.73
N ALA A 112 15.73 18.68 19.72
CA ALA A 112 17.16 18.45 19.89
C ALA A 112 17.94 19.70 20.36
N ARG A 113 17.44 20.91 20.02
CA ARG A 113 18.00 22.18 20.50
C ARG A 113 17.46 22.63 21.86
N GLU A 114 16.65 21.79 22.52
CA GLU A 114 15.93 22.11 23.76
C GLU A 114 15.10 23.41 23.68
N GLU A 115 14.66 23.77 22.46
CA GLU A 115 13.88 24.98 22.23
C GLU A 115 12.49 24.80 22.83
N ARG A 116 12.24 25.51 23.94
CA ARG A 116 10.92 25.61 24.54
C ARG A 116 10.21 26.81 23.97
N VAL A 117 9.02 26.60 23.40
CA VAL A 117 8.19 27.69 22.91
C VAL A 117 7.50 28.37 24.11
N GLY A 118 7.74 29.68 24.27
CA GLY A 118 7.08 30.48 25.32
C GLY A 118 5.63 30.84 24.96
N LEU A 119 4.80 31.20 25.94
CA LEU A 119 3.39 31.60 25.73
C LEU A 119 3.23 32.78 24.75
N SER A 120 4.13 33.76 24.79
CA SER A 120 4.15 34.90 23.87
C SER A 120 4.53 34.50 22.46
N GLU A 121 5.48 33.57 22.33
CA GLU A 121 5.93 33.03 21.05
C GLU A 121 4.85 32.17 20.41
N LEU A 122 4.12 31.35 21.17
CA LEU A 122 2.95 30.59 20.69
C LEU A 122 1.88 31.52 20.08
N LEU A 123 1.57 32.63 20.74
CA LEU A 123 0.66 33.65 20.20
C LEU A 123 1.19 34.30 18.92
N GLY A 124 2.51 34.43 18.80
CA GLY A 124 3.19 34.85 17.58
C GLY A 124 3.05 33.81 16.46
N LEU A 125 3.28 32.53 16.77
CA LEU A 125 3.13 31.42 15.81
C LEU A 125 1.70 31.33 15.27
N LEU A 126 0.67 31.57 16.08
CA LEU A 126 -0.71 31.59 15.56
C LEU A 126 -0.95 32.69 14.51
N LYS A 127 -0.14 33.75 14.52
CA LYS A 127 -0.18 34.83 13.53
C LYS A 127 0.77 34.60 12.35
N ASP A 128 1.60 33.57 12.41
CA ASP A 128 2.52 33.22 11.35
C ASP A 128 1.75 32.69 10.12
N PRO A 129 2.09 33.16 8.90
CA PRO A 129 1.37 32.77 7.69
C PRO A 129 1.48 31.27 7.39
N ASP A 130 2.62 30.63 7.66
CA ASP A 130 2.81 29.21 7.37
C ASP A 130 1.99 28.34 8.34
N VAL A 131 1.93 28.75 9.61
CA VAL A 131 1.08 28.11 10.62
C VAL A 131 -0.41 28.25 10.27
N GLN A 132 -0.84 29.41 9.75
CA GLN A 132 -2.23 29.63 9.34
C GLN A 132 -2.62 28.76 8.14
N VAL A 133 -1.73 28.60 7.16
CA VAL A 133 -1.95 27.70 6.02
C VAL A 133 -2.11 26.26 6.49
N ALA A 134 -1.22 25.79 7.37
CA ALA A 134 -1.28 24.43 7.92
C ALA A 134 -2.56 24.18 8.74
N LEU A 135 -2.93 25.13 9.61
CA LEU A 135 -4.17 25.06 10.39
C LEU A 135 -5.40 25.05 9.49
N SER A 136 -5.42 25.88 8.44
CA SER A 136 -6.54 25.94 7.49
C SER A 136 -6.69 24.62 6.73
N ALA A 137 -5.57 24.02 6.30
CA ALA A 137 -5.56 22.69 5.67
C ALA A 137 -6.10 21.62 6.64
N MET A 138 -5.63 21.61 7.88
CA MET A 138 -6.09 20.67 8.92
C MET A 138 -7.62 20.80 9.15
N VAL A 139 -8.11 22.03 9.33
CA VAL A 139 -9.55 22.30 9.50
C VAL A 139 -10.34 21.85 8.27
N GLY A 140 -9.80 22.06 7.06
CA GLY A 140 -10.39 21.59 5.81
C GLY A 140 -10.55 20.06 5.77
N ILE A 141 -9.51 19.33 6.16
CA ILE A 141 -9.53 17.86 6.27
C ILE A 141 -10.62 17.41 7.26
N LEU A 142 -10.64 18.01 8.46
CA LEU A 142 -11.64 17.69 9.49
C LEU A 142 -13.07 17.97 9.02
N LYS A 143 -13.28 19.10 8.32
CA LYS A 143 -14.59 19.48 7.77
C LYS A 143 -15.06 18.49 6.70
N GLY A 144 -14.17 18.08 5.79
CA GLY A 144 -14.46 17.07 4.77
C GLY A 144 -14.81 15.72 5.41
N PHE A 145 -14.03 15.28 6.39
CA PHE A 145 -14.27 14.04 7.12
C PHE A 145 -15.65 14.02 7.79
N GLY A 146 -15.97 15.07 8.56
CA GLY A 146 -17.27 15.18 9.23
C GLY A 146 -18.46 15.29 8.25
N HIS A 147 -18.27 15.95 7.10
CA HIS A 147 -19.30 16.03 6.08
C HIS A 147 -19.64 14.65 5.50
N THR A 148 -18.63 13.85 5.16
CA THR A 148 -18.82 12.49 4.63
C THR A 148 -19.46 11.57 5.65
N LEU A 149 -19.05 11.63 6.92
CA LEU A 149 -19.67 10.82 8.00
C LEU A 149 -21.14 11.17 8.20
N ARG A 150 -21.49 12.47 8.20
CA ARG A 150 -22.88 12.91 8.33
C ARG A 150 -23.73 12.43 7.16
N LEU A 151 -23.24 12.56 5.92
CA LEU A 151 -23.94 12.06 4.74
C LEU A 151 -24.16 10.54 4.78
N ALA A 152 -23.19 9.78 5.31
CA ALA A 152 -23.33 8.34 5.47
C ALA A 152 -24.42 7.98 6.50
N ASP A 153 -24.48 8.71 7.61
CA ASP A 153 -25.49 8.54 8.66
C ASP A 153 -26.91 8.90 8.18
N GLU A 154 -27.06 10.01 7.44
CA GLU A 154 -28.32 10.44 6.83
C GLU A 154 -28.89 9.41 5.84
N ARG A 155 -28.02 8.72 5.08
CA ARG A 155 -28.43 7.63 4.16
C ARG A 155 -28.88 6.37 4.89
N GLN A 156 -28.39 6.12 6.09
CA GLN A 156 -28.79 4.98 6.93
C GLN A 156 -30.11 5.24 7.66
N HIS A 157 -30.39 6.51 8.00
CA HIS A 157 -31.59 6.93 8.73
C HIS A 157 -32.69 7.57 7.85
N ALA A 158 -32.54 7.56 6.53
CA ALA A 158 -33.56 8.07 5.61
C ALA A 158 -34.89 7.27 5.76
N PRO A 159 -36.04 7.93 6.02
CA PRO A 159 -37.31 7.24 6.19
C PRO A 159 -37.73 6.52 4.91
N ALA A 160 -38.23 5.29 5.04
CA ALA A 160 -38.61 4.37 3.96
C ALA A 160 -39.73 4.86 3.00
N ALA A 161 -40.14 6.13 3.08
CA ALA A 161 -41.36 6.65 2.46
C ALA A 161 -41.26 6.88 0.93
N THR A 162 -40.08 6.89 0.33
CA THR A 162 -39.94 7.17 -1.13
C THR A 162 -39.70 5.91 -1.97
N ARG A 163 -39.62 4.71 -1.38
CA ARG A 163 -39.33 3.48 -2.14
C ARG A 163 -40.57 2.84 -2.80
N ARG A 164 -41.75 3.48 -2.76
CA ARG A 164 -43.05 2.91 -3.21
C ARG A 164 -43.74 3.60 -4.39
N THR A 165 -43.13 4.58 -5.07
CA THR A 165 -43.83 5.29 -6.18
C THR A 165 -43.25 5.03 -7.57
N THR A 166 -42.36 4.05 -7.74
CA THR A 166 -41.86 3.63 -9.07
C THR A 166 -42.03 2.13 -9.23
N GLY A 167 -43.28 1.68 -9.23
CA GLY A 167 -43.64 0.28 -9.42
C GLY A 167 -45.10 0.05 -9.82
N GLU A 168 -45.83 1.11 -10.17
CA GLU A 168 -47.20 1.04 -10.68
C GLU A 168 -47.34 2.02 -11.85
N ASP A 169 -46.68 1.72 -12.97
CA ASP A 169 -47.28 1.98 -14.28
C ASP A 169 -46.65 1.01 -15.30
N GLY A 170 -47.49 0.19 -15.91
CA GLY A 170 -47.06 -0.96 -16.71
C GLY A 170 -48.03 -2.12 -16.65
N ARG A 171 -49.32 -1.84 -16.86
CA ARG A 171 -50.27 -2.82 -17.42
C ARG A 171 -50.44 -2.53 -18.90
#